data_AF-A0AAV3Z0J5-F1
#
_entry.id   AF-A0AAV3Z0J5-F1
#
_cell.length_a   1.000
_cell.length_b   1.000
_cell.length_c   1.000
_cell.angle_alpha   90.00
_cell.angle_beta   90.00
_cell.angle_gamma   90.00
#
_symmetry.space_group_name_H-M   'P 1'
#
loop_
_entity.id
_entity.type
_entity.pdbx_description
1 polymer ?
#
loop_
_entity_poly.entity_id
_entity_poly.type
_entity_poly.pdbx_seq_one_letter_code
_entity_poly.pdbx_strand_id
1 'polypeptide(L)'
;MVAEKDGAVCTRIQCRADDLPCRRNKTMTISWQYLPVPNLDFITAPLTILNIRTTGYSIFPNLQLNIIQGNERDFFDTIVRGDKAVLRLLRPLSGPTEKSVTLELLNRNFAGNIVTSRHVTHVTLLVEKPSFYP
;
A
#
# COMPACT_ATOMS: atom_id res chain seq x y z
N MET A 1 -0.76 -17.19 9.51
CA MET A 1 0.14 -16.51 8.57
C MET A 1 0.03 -17.27 7.27
N VAL A 2 -0.53 -16.66 6.22
CA VAL A 2 -0.52 -17.25 4.88
C VAL A 2 0.59 -16.53 4.13
N ALA A 3 1.70 -17.24 3.92
CA ALA A 3 2.82 -16.74 3.14
C ALA A 3 2.69 -17.32 1.74
N GLU A 4 2.37 -16.46 0.78
CA GLU A 4 2.49 -16.80 -0.64
C GLU A 4 3.81 -16.21 -1.15
N LYS A 5 4.34 -16.74 -2.24
CA LYS A 5 5.65 -16.32 -2.79
C LYS A 5 5.73 -14.82 -3.12
N ASP A 6 4.57 -14.15 -3.19
CA ASP A 6 4.43 -12.74 -3.61
C ASP A 6 4.14 -11.80 -2.42
N GLY A 7 3.96 -12.33 -1.21
CA GLY A 7 3.63 -11.53 -0.05
C GLY A 7 3.09 -12.29 1.15
N ALA A 8 2.83 -11.55 2.21
CA ALA A 8 2.21 -12.07 3.43
C ALA A 8 1.19 -11.08 3.98
N VAL A 9 0.11 -11.59 4.57
CA VAL A 9 -0.89 -10.76 5.25
C VAL A 9 -1.08 -11.26 6.67
N CYS A 10 -0.95 -10.33 7.61
CA CYS A 10 -1.31 -10.50 9.01
C CYS A 10 -2.66 -9.81 9.24
N THR A 11 -3.66 -10.61 9.55
CA THR A 11 -4.98 -10.12 9.99
C THR A 11 -5.04 -10.08 11.50
N ARG A 12 -5.64 -9.03 12.03
CA ARG A 12 -5.87 -8.91 13.47
C ARG A 12 -6.80 -10.00 13.98
N ILE A 13 -6.43 -10.57 15.11
CA ILE A 13 -7.30 -11.47 15.89
C ILE A 13 -8.31 -10.69 16.72
N GLN A 14 -9.42 -11.33 17.06
CA GLN A 14 -10.44 -10.72 17.90
C GLN A 14 -9.85 -10.35 19.28
N CYS A 15 -10.04 -9.09 19.68
CA CYS A 15 -9.61 -8.64 21.01
C CYS A 15 -10.51 -9.19 22.10
N ARG A 16 -9.94 -9.39 23.29
CA ARG A 16 -10.74 -9.59 24.50
C ARG A 16 -11.53 -8.33 24.85
N ALA A 17 -12.64 -8.50 25.58
CA ALA A 17 -13.56 -7.40 25.89
C ALA A 17 -12.93 -6.32 26.77
N ASP A 18 -12.04 -6.74 27.68
CA ASP A 18 -11.32 -5.95 28.68
C ASP A 18 -9.99 -5.37 28.18
N ASP A 19 -9.47 -5.84 27.04
CA ASP A 19 -8.25 -5.32 26.43
C ASP A 19 -8.52 -4.01 25.67
N LEU A 20 -8.58 -2.90 26.42
CA LEU A 20 -8.80 -1.55 25.89
C LEU A 20 -7.72 -1.11 24.88
N PRO A 21 -6.41 -1.32 25.09
CA PRO A 21 -5.38 -1.00 24.11
C PRO A 21 -5.64 -1.67 22.76
N CYS A 22 -5.96 -2.98 22.76
CA CYS A 22 -6.30 -3.70 21.55
C CYS A 22 -7.50 -3.04 20.87
N ARG A 23 -8.64 -2.86 21.57
CA ARG A 23 -9.87 -2.30 20.99
C ARG A 23 -9.74 -0.87 20.45
N ARG A 24 -8.86 -0.05 21.04
CA ARG A 24 -8.58 1.31 20.57
C ARG A 24 -7.74 1.31 19.29
N ASN A 25 -6.78 0.40 19.16
CA ASN A 25 -6.03 0.24 17.92
C ASN A 25 -7.00 -0.13 16.79
N LYS A 26 -6.94 0.59 15.67
CA LYS A 26 -7.81 0.36 14.49
C LYS A 26 -7.11 -0.40 13.38
N THR A 27 -5.84 -0.76 13.55
CA THR A 27 -5.12 -1.59 12.60
C THR A 27 -5.80 -2.95 12.51
N MET A 28 -6.29 -3.29 11.31
CA MET A 28 -6.95 -4.57 11.02
C MET A 28 -6.03 -5.50 10.24
N THR A 29 -5.21 -4.94 9.34
CA THR A 29 -4.25 -5.73 8.58
C THR A 29 -2.90 -5.04 8.49
N ILE A 30 -1.85 -5.86 8.47
CA ILE A 30 -0.51 -5.48 8.04
C ILE A 30 -0.12 -6.46 6.94
N SER A 31 0.26 -5.95 5.79
CA SER A 31 0.63 -6.77 4.62
C SER A 31 2.00 -6.40 4.09
N TRP A 32 2.67 -7.40 3.52
CA TRP A 32 3.93 -7.27 2.79
C TRP A 32 3.68 -7.74 1.36
N GLN A 33 4.15 -6.95 0.40
CA GLN A 33 4.04 -7.24 -1.02
C GLN A 33 5.41 -7.08 -1.66
N TYR A 34 5.83 -8.09 -2.42
CA TYR A 34 7.09 -8.08 -3.15
C TYR A 34 6.75 -8.02 -4.64
N LEU A 35 7.11 -6.92 -5.29
CA LEU A 35 6.72 -6.63 -6.66
C LEU A 35 7.98 -6.56 -7.54
N PRO A 36 8.21 -7.54 -8.44
CA PRO A 36 9.25 -7.39 -9.45
C PRO A 36 8.85 -6.28 -10.42
N VAL A 37 9.77 -5.37 -10.70
CA VAL A 37 9.59 -4.29 -11.67
C VAL A 37 10.77 -4.24 -12.64
N PRO A 38 10.53 -3.98 -13.92
CA PRO A 38 11.61 -3.85 -14.89
C PRO A 38 12.49 -2.64 -14.55
N ASN A 39 13.74 -2.66 -15.04
CA ASN A 39 14.54 -1.45 -15.12
C ASN A 39 13.83 -0.44 -16.03
N LEU A 40 13.54 0.76 -15.51
CA LEU A 40 12.86 1.82 -16.25
C LEU A 40 13.81 2.99 -16.39
N ASP A 41 14.38 3.19 -17.58
CA ASP A 41 15.30 4.31 -17.84
C ASP A 41 14.55 5.64 -17.99
N PHE A 42 13.28 5.59 -18.40
CA PHE A 42 12.43 6.77 -18.55
C PHE A 42 10.96 6.45 -18.22
N ILE A 43 10.25 7.47 -17.73
CA ILE A 43 8.81 7.43 -17.47
C ILE A 43 8.18 8.67 -18.08
N THR A 44 7.32 8.49 -19.09
CA THR A 44 6.61 9.61 -19.76
C THR A 44 5.30 9.98 -19.06
N ALA A 45 4.73 9.06 -18.28
CA ALA A 45 3.52 9.25 -17.50
C ALA A 45 3.54 8.36 -16.24
N PRO A 46 2.89 8.76 -15.13
CA PRO A 46 2.88 7.99 -13.89
C PRO A 46 2.48 6.52 -14.12
N LEU A 47 3.35 5.58 -13.73
CA LEU A 47 3.11 4.14 -13.87
C LEU A 47 2.36 3.62 -12.65
N THR A 48 1.27 2.90 -12.85
CA THR A 48 0.55 2.27 -11.73
C THR A 48 1.29 1.04 -11.25
N ILE A 49 1.67 1.03 -9.97
CA ILE A 49 2.42 -0.07 -9.33
C ILE A 49 1.47 -0.98 -8.54
N LEU A 50 0.53 -0.38 -7.81
CA LEU A 50 -0.41 -1.13 -6.99
C LEU A 50 -1.82 -0.56 -7.13
N ASN A 51 -2.79 -1.45 -7.34
CA ASN A 51 -4.21 -1.12 -7.26
C ASN A 51 -4.76 -1.69 -5.96
N ILE A 52 -5.40 -0.84 -5.17
CA ILE A 52 -6.03 -1.18 -3.91
C ILE A 52 -7.52 -0.97 -4.07
N ARG A 53 -8.31 -1.97 -3.66
CA ARG A 53 -9.77 -1.86 -3.61
C ARG A 53 -10.26 -2.32 -2.27
N THR A 54 -11.09 -1.49 -1.65
CA THR A 54 -11.78 -1.86 -0.41
C THR A 54 -13.12 -2.51 -0.72
N THR A 55 -13.41 -3.63 -0.05
CA THR A 55 -14.68 -4.34 -0.14
C THR A 55 -15.38 -4.25 1.22
N GLY A 56 -16.72 -4.10 1.23
CA GLY A 56 -17.51 -4.04 2.46
C GLY A 56 -18.16 -2.70 2.80
N TYR A 57 -18.12 -1.71 1.90
CA TYR A 57 -18.91 -0.49 2.06
C TYR A 57 -20.27 -0.63 1.39
N SER A 58 -21.34 -0.24 2.11
CA SER A 58 -22.71 -0.31 1.58
C SER A 58 -23.12 0.94 0.80
N ILE A 59 -22.54 2.13 1.05
CA ILE A 59 -23.08 3.37 0.46
C ILE A 59 -22.01 4.43 0.11
N PHE A 60 -21.03 4.73 0.97
CA PHE A 60 -19.98 5.74 0.67
C PHE A 60 -18.62 5.42 1.32
N PRO A 61 -17.60 5.00 0.54
CA PRO A 61 -16.25 4.79 1.06
C PRO A 61 -15.57 6.15 1.32
N ASN A 62 -15.19 6.42 2.57
CA ASN A 62 -14.32 7.55 2.92
C ASN A 62 -12.90 7.02 3.11
N LEU A 63 -12.25 6.77 1.97
CA LEU A 63 -10.95 6.15 1.88
C LEU A 63 -9.86 7.22 1.84
N GLN A 64 -8.80 7.02 2.61
CA GLN A 64 -7.59 7.82 2.54
C GLN A 64 -6.39 6.89 2.42
N LEU A 65 -5.53 7.14 1.44
CA LEU A 65 -4.27 6.43 1.27
C LEU A 65 -3.12 7.42 1.46
N ASN A 66 -2.23 7.13 2.39
CA ASN A 66 -1.04 7.93 2.66
C ASN A 66 0.22 7.09 2.43
N ILE A 67 1.29 7.74 1.98
CA ILE A 67 2.63 7.17 2.07
C ILE A 67 3.23 7.64 3.39
N ILE A 68 3.56 6.71 4.27
CA ILE A 68 4.07 7.02 5.62
C ILE A 68 5.58 6.83 5.75
N GLN A 69 6.23 6.15 4.79
CA GLN A 69 7.68 5.93 4.76
C GLN A 69 8.17 5.53 3.36
N GLY A 70 9.44 5.81 3.04
CA GLY A 70 10.11 5.27 1.84
C GLY A 70 9.90 6.08 0.56
N ASN A 71 9.59 7.37 0.69
CA ASN A 71 9.33 8.28 -0.44
C ASN A 71 10.15 9.58 -0.37
N GLU A 72 11.40 9.50 0.07
CA GLU A 72 12.26 10.66 0.36
C GLU A 72 12.61 11.51 -0.88
N ARG A 73 12.30 11.03 -2.09
CA ARG A 73 12.61 11.70 -3.37
C ARG A 73 11.39 11.79 -4.29
N ASP A 74 10.19 11.66 -3.73
CA ASP A 74 8.92 11.72 -4.48
C ASP A 74 8.92 10.78 -5.70
N PHE A 75 9.38 9.55 -5.49
CA PHE A 75 9.28 8.50 -6.50
C PHE A 75 7.83 8.06 -6.67
N PHE A 76 7.04 8.17 -5.61
CA PHE A 76 5.69 7.64 -5.56
C PHE A 76 4.68 8.72 -5.24
N ASP A 77 3.48 8.54 -5.77
CA ASP A 77 2.29 9.21 -5.27
C ASP A 77 1.12 8.26 -5.13
N THR A 78 0.03 8.78 -4.56
CA THR A 78 -1.19 8.01 -4.36
C THR A 78 -2.39 8.78 -4.90
N ILE A 79 -3.34 8.05 -5.47
CA ILE A 79 -4.63 8.56 -5.89
C ILE A 79 -5.72 7.74 -5.20
N VAL A 80 -6.75 8.42 -4.70
CA VAL A 80 -7.97 7.78 -4.21
C VAL A 80 -9.16 8.22 -5.06
N ARG A 81 -10.01 7.27 -5.46
CA ARG A 81 -11.27 7.50 -6.19
C ARG A 81 -12.33 6.51 -5.71
N GLY A 82 -13.24 6.98 -4.85
CA GLY A 82 -14.28 6.13 -4.27
C GLY A 82 -13.69 5.00 -3.43
N ASP A 83 -14.02 3.74 -3.77
CA ASP A 83 -13.54 2.53 -3.08
C ASP A 83 -12.14 2.09 -3.52
N LYS A 84 -11.55 2.80 -4.50
CA LYS A 84 -10.26 2.46 -5.12
C LYS A 84 -9.18 3.43 -4.71
N ALA A 85 -7.98 2.91 -4.50
CA ALA A 85 -6.78 3.68 -4.35
C ALA A 85 -5.65 3.09 -5.19
N VAL A 86 -4.70 3.91 -5.58
CA VAL A 86 -3.62 3.54 -6.49
C VAL A 86 -2.30 4.09 -5.96
N LEU A 87 -1.25 3.28 -5.95
CA LEU A 87 0.14 3.72 -5.82
C LEU A 87 0.73 3.84 -7.23
N ARG A 88 1.32 4.98 -7.54
CA ARG A 88 2.00 5.20 -8.83
C ARG A 88 3.45 5.57 -8.64
N LEU A 89 4.26 5.19 -9.62
CA LEU A 89 5.65 5.57 -9.78
C LEU A 89 5.74 6.77 -10.72
N LEU A 90 6.33 7.86 -10.22
CA LEU A 90 6.51 9.13 -10.91
C LEU A 90 7.88 9.27 -11.55
N ARG A 91 8.88 8.52 -11.07
CA ARG A 91 10.28 8.65 -11.49
C ARG A 91 10.89 7.30 -11.85
N PRO A 92 11.76 7.24 -12.87
CA PRO A 92 12.42 6.01 -13.29
C PRO A 92 13.20 5.37 -12.13
N LEU A 93 13.17 4.04 -12.06
CA LEU A 93 13.95 3.25 -11.13
C LEU A 93 15.01 2.49 -11.90
N SER A 94 16.28 2.83 -11.66
CA SER A 94 17.42 2.14 -12.25
C SER A 94 17.84 0.97 -11.35
N GLY A 95 17.84 -0.24 -11.92
CA GLY A 95 18.26 -1.45 -11.26
C GLY A 95 19.73 -1.81 -11.51
N PRO A 96 20.25 -2.86 -10.84
CA PRO A 96 19.56 -3.66 -9.85
C PRO A 96 19.46 -2.93 -8.50
N THR A 97 18.26 -2.80 -7.96
CA THR A 97 18.04 -2.15 -6.66
C THR A 97 16.74 -2.63 -6.02
N GLU A 98 16.64 -2.46 -4.70
CA GLU A 98 15.41 -2.67 -3.96
C GLU A 98 14.90 -1.32 -3.45
N LYS A 99 13.60 -1.07 -3.64
CA LYS A 99 12.95 0.15 -3.17
C LYS A 99 11.71 -0.21 -2.37
N SER A 100 11.69 0.22 -1.11
CA SER A 100 10.57 -0.06 -0.21
C SER A 100 9.77 1.20 0.08
N VAL A 101 8.45 1.07 0.08
CA VAL A 101 7.50 2.13 0.46
C VAL A 101 6.44 1.55 1.39
N THR A 102 6.11 2.29 2.45
CA THR A 102 5.06 1.89 3.39
C THR A 102 3.82 2.76 3.19
N LEU A 103 2.70 2.11 2.94
CA LEU A 103 1.40 2.73 2.74
C LEU A 103 0.52 2.55 3.97
N GLU A 104 -0.28 3.57 4.26
CA GLU A 104 -1.34 3.55 5.25
C GLU A 104 -2.68 3.84 4.57
N LEU A 105 -3.56 2.85 4.59
CA LEU A 105 -4.93 2.98 4.13
C LEU A 105 -5.85 3.14 5.34
N LEU A 106 -6.51 4.29 5.42
CA LEU A 106 -7.48 4.61 6.44
C LEU A 106 -8.88 4.57 5.84
N ASN A 107 -9.72 3.80 6.50
CA ASN A 107 -11.15 3.76 6.29
C ASN A 107 -11.79 4.66 7.35
N ARG A 108 -12.59 5.63 6.92
CA ARG A 108 -13.28 6.55 7.82
C ARG A 108 -14.79 6.35 7.73
N ASN A 109 -15.49 6.80 8.76
CA ASN A 109 -16.94 6.89 8.74
C ASN A 109 -17.41 7.90 7.67
N PHE A 110 -18.72 7.96 7.43
CA PHE A 110 -19.32 8.86 6.44
C PHE A 110 -18.90 10.32 6.63
N ALA A 111 -18.90 10.81 7.88
CA ALA A 111 -18.50 12.18 8.21
C ALA A 111 -16.97 12.44 8.09
N GLY A 112 -16.16 11.41 7.88
CA GLY A 112 -14.71 11.53 7.68
C GLY A 112 -13.91 11.88 8.94
N ASN A 113 -14.53 11.89 10.11
CA ASN A 113 -13.91 12.30 11.37
C ASN A 113 -13.45 11.12 12.24
N ILE A 114 -13.94 9.90 11.99
CA ILE A 114 -13.59 8.72 12.78
C ILE A 114 -12.96 7.65 11.87
N VAL A 115 -11.76 7.20 12.22
CA VAL A 115 -11.12 6.03 11.60
C VAL A 115 -11.82 4.76 12.07
N THR A 116 -12.42 4.04 11.15
CA THR A 116 -13.12 2.77 11.40
C THR A 116 -12.18 1.58 11.26
N SER A 117 -11.29 1.61 10.27
CA SER A 117 -10.18 0.66 10.15
C SER A 117 -8.93 1.29 9.54
N ARG A 118 -7.80 0.66 9.85
CA ARG A 118 -6.47 1.04 9.36
C ARG A 118 -5.80 -0.20 8.79
N HIS A 119 -5.19 -0.07 7.62
CA HIS A 119 -4.45 -1.13 6.95
C HIS A 119 -3.08 -0.60 6.59
N VAL A 120 -2.04 -1.33 6.97
CA VAL A 120 -0.65 -0.96 6.66
C VAL A 120 -0.12 -1.92 5.62
N THR A 121 0.45 -1.41 4.54
CA THR A 121 1.04 -2.22 3.47
C THR A 121 2.49 -1.82 3.26
N HIS A 122 3.40 -2.76 3.47
CA HIS A 122 4.79 -2.64 3.08
C HIS A 122 4.93 -3.17 1.65
N VAL A 123 5.33 -2.31 0.72
CA VAL A 123 5.59 -2.68 -0.67
C VAL A 123 7.09 -2.62 -0.90
N THR A 124 7.68 -3.74 -1.32
CA THR A 124 9.07 -3.83 -1.74
C THR A 124 9.11 -4.06 -3.25
N LEU A 125 9.69 -3.11 -3.98
CA LEU A 125 9.93 -3.19 -5.41
C LEU A 125 11.31 -3.78 -5.64
N LEU A 126 11.36 -4.87 -6.39
CA LEU A 126 12.58 -5.55 -6.81
C LEU A 126 12.88 -5.11 -8.25
N VAL A 127 13.80 -4.17 -8.42
CA VAL A 127 14.14 -3.61 -9.74
C VAL A 127 15.19 -4.49 -10.39
N GLU A 128 14.84 -5.08 -11.52
CA GLU A 128 15.72 -5.99 -12.26
C GLU A 128 16.93 -5.27 -12.89
N LYS A 129 17.96 -6.04 -13.26
CA LYS A 129 19.09 -5.50 -14.02
C LYS A 129 18.62 -5.00 -15.39
N PRO A 130 19.26 -3.97 -15.97
CA PRO A 130 19.00 -3.62 -17.36
C PRO A 130 19.28 -4.82 -18.25
N SER A 131 18.26 -5.30 -18.97
CA SER A 131 18.44 -6.30 -20.01
C SER A 131 19.10 -5.62 -21.21
N PHE A 132 20.42 -5.66 -21.28
CA PHE A 132 21.12 -5.41 -22.53
C PHE A 132 20.69 -6.48 -23.53
N TYR A 133 19.87 -6.12 -24.51
CA TYR A 133 19.77 -6.91 -25.74
C TYR A 133 21.02 -6.57 -26.58
N PRO A 134 21.78 -7.58 -27.04
CA PRO A 134 23.00 -7.39 -27.84
C PRO A 134 22.72 -6.78 -29.21
#